data_AF-A0A8S8YR14-F1
#
_entry.id   AF-A0A8S8YR14-F1
#
_cell.length_a   1.000
_cell.length_b   1.000
_cell.length_c   1.000
_cell.angle_alpha   90.00
_cell.angle_beta   90.00
_cell.angle_gamma   90.00
#
_symmetry.space_group_name_H-M   'P 1'
#
loop_
_entity.id
_entity.type
_entity.pdbx_description
1 polymer ?
#
loop_
_entity_poly.entity_id
_entity_poly.type
_entity_poly.pdbx_seq_one_letter_code
_entity_poly.pdbx_strand_id
1 'polypeptide(L)'
;MIEVKSNSDPHAVLNQLFKSSRLQESYSANMMGILDGKPVLLSLPVMLHTYVRHREEIIERRAVFDLEKAESRAHILEGLVKAQERIEDVLKAGRESSGREQFESILQGSEKLPKIAKFNFTKSQAKAIAERRLYQLSRLDVDKVTDEFEDLKIKIADLQDIIKSRSRRLEILILELDEMVEKHGDERLSEIDPMPLSMDREDLVAEEAIVISLTTDNYIRHLPVEAFRLQNRGGKGLKGVATKDEDAPSKIVTCFSKDRLLIFTDKGRVYGLRAWETPSASRYGKGSHIRNLLGGIRDDEKVISILPMERSLIENPEGHFLMFATANGRIKKSKFSLNMQESIETASSP
;
A
#
# COMPACT_ATOMS: atom_id res chain seq x y z
N MET A 1 24.31 3.33 -19.71
CA MET A 1 25.31 4.24 -19.12
C MET A 1 25.04 5.63 -19.67
N ILE A 2 24.84 6.62 -18.81
CA ILE A 2 24.61 8.03 -19.20
C ILE A 2 25.85 8.81 -18.80
N GLU A 3 26.57 9.38 -19.76
CA GLU A 3 27.73 10.24 -19.49
C GLU A 3 27.26 11.66 -19.19
N VAL A 4 27.66 12.20 -18.03
CA VAL A 4 27.33 13.57 -17.61
C VAL A 4 28.38 14.54 -18.16
N LYS A 5 27.93 15.70 -18.64
CA LYS A 5 28.83 16.74 -19.16
C LYS A 5 29.82 17.19 -18.07
N SER A 6 31.07 17.43 -18.47
CA SER A 6 32.09 18.00 -17.58
C SER A 6 31.62 19.34 -17.01
N ASN A 7 31.75 19.51 -15.69
CA ASN A 7 31.27 20.65 -14.90
C ASN A 7 29.74 20.67 -14.59
N SER A 8 29.06 19.52 -14.57
CA SER A 8 27.65 19.40 -14.13
C SER A 8 27.52 18.43 -12.95
N ASP A 9 26.61 18.72 -12.01
CA ASP A 9 26.30 17.84 -10.89
C ASP A 9 25.45 16.63 -11.34
N PRO A 10 25.93 15.38 -11.19
CA PRO A 10 25.18 14.19 -11.56
C PRO A 10 23.83 14.05 -10.84
N HIS A 11 23.72 14.50 -9.59
CA HIS A 11 22.48 14.40 -8.82
C HIS A 11 21.40 15.35 -9.36
N ALA A 12 21.78 16.60 -9.68
CA ALA A 12 20.88 17.55 -10.33
C ALA A 12 20.36 17.03 -11.69
N VAL A 13 21.22 16.41 -12.50
CA VAL A 13 20.84 15.81 -13.79
C VAL A 13 19.88 14.63 -13.59
N LEU A 14 20.17 13.73 -12.63
CA LEU A 14 19.29 12.61 -12.31
C LEU A 14 17.89 13.06 -11.87
N ASN A 15 17.83 14.10 -11.02
CA ASN A 15 16.56 14.67 -10.58
C ASN A 15 15.77 15.32 -11.73
N GLN A 16 16.47 15.97 -12.66
CA GLN A 16 15.82 16.49 -13.86
C GLN A 16 15.26 15.36 -14.72
N LEU A 17 16.01 14.26 -14.88
CA LEU A 17 15.54 13.07 -15.59
C LEU A 17 14.31 12.45 -14.91
N PHE A 18 14.28 12.32 -13.59
CA PHE A 18 13.08 11.85 -12.88
C PHE A 18 11.85 12.73 -13.14
N LYS A 19 12.02 14.05 -13.28
CA LYS A 19 10.90 14.98 -13.56
C LYS A 19 10.46 15.00 -15.02
N SER A 20 11.38 14.88 -15.96
CA SER A 20 11.10 15.07 -17.39
C SER A 20 10.96 13.77 -18.18
N SER A 21 11.16 12.61 -17.54
CA SER A 21 11.09 11.29 -18.17
C SER A 21 10.19 10.33 -17.39
N ARG A 22 10.06 9.11 -17.91
CA ARG A 22 9.29 8.00 -17.32
C ARG A 22 10.08 7.16 -16.32
N LEU A 23 11.27 7.62 -15.90
CA LEU A 23 12.04 6.94 -14.86
C LEU A 23 11.37 7.03 -13.48
N GLN A 24 10.49 8.03 -13.28
CA GLN A 24 9.62 8.16 -12.13
C GLN A 24 8.19 8.36 -12.63
N GLU A 25 7.28 7.49 -12.22
CA GLU A 25 5.86 7.57 -12.57
C GLU A 25 5.00 7.45 -11.32
N SER A 26 3.89 8.19 -11.29
CA SER A 26 2.86 8.02 -10.28
C SER A 26 1.91 6.90 -10.70
N TYR A 27 1.73 5.91 -9.84
CA TYR A 27 0.69 4.89 -10.02
C TYR A 27 -0.51 5.20 -9.14
N SER A 28 -1.68 5.37 -9.75
CA SER A 28 -2.94 5.53 -9.02
C SER A 28 -3.57 4.17 -8.75
N ALA A 29 -3.48 3.71 -7.50
CA ALA A 29 -4.08 2.46 -7.08
C ALA A 29 -5.57 2.67 -6.73
N ASN A 30 -6.48 2.12 -7.54
CA ASN A 30 -7.92 2.08 -7.23
C ASN A 30 -8.39 0.62 -7.11
N MET A 31 -8.53 0.15 -5.88
CA MET A 31 -8.92 -1.23 -5.58
C MET A 31 -10.43 -1.40 -5.67
N MET A 32 -10.95 -1.59 -6.89
CA MET A 32 -12.37 -1.89 -7.13
C MET A 32 -12.57 -3.35 -7.53
N GLY A 33 -13.65 -3.95 -7.03
CA GLY A 33 -14.05 -5.31 -7.41
C GLY A 33 -15.56 -5.50 -7.35
N ILE A 34 -16.01 -6.72 -7.62
CA ILE A 34 -17.43 -7.08 -7.58
C ILE A 34 -17.68 -7.96 -6.36
N LEU A 35 -18.60 -7.54 -5.49
CA LEU A 35 -19.08 -8.33 -4.38
C LEU A 35 -20.60 -8.45 -4.49
N ASP A 36 -21.11 -9.68 -4.49
CA ASP A 36 -22.55 -9.98 -4.59
C ASP A 36 -23.24 -9.28 -5.78
N GLY A 37 -22.55 -9.24 -6.93
CA GLY A 37 -23.05 -8.65 -8.17
C GLY A 37 -22.99 -7.12 -8.23
N LYS A 38 -22.38 -6.46 -7.24
CA LYS A 38 -22.26 -4.99 -7.19
C LYS A 38 -20.80 -4.54 -7.22
N PRO A 39 -20.48 -3.43 -7.90
CA PRO A 39 -19.15 -2.83 -7.83
C PRO A 39 -18.94 -2.18 -6.45
N VAL A 40 -17.84 -2.54 -5.78
CA VAL A 40 -17.48 -2.07 -4.44
C VAL A 40 -16.01 -1.69 -4.41
N LEU A 41 -15.67 -0.61 -3.71
CA LEU A 41 -14.29 -0.27 -3.39
C LEU A 41 -13.81 -1.16 -2.24
N LEU A 42 -12.75 -1.93 -2.49
CA LEU A 42 -12.26 -2.98 -1.60
C LEU A 42 -11.03 -2.49 -0.84
N SER A 43 -11.10 -2.55 0.49
CA SER A 43 -9.91 -2.45 1.34
C SER A 43 -9.25 -3.84 1.49
N LEU A 44 -7.97 -3.87 1.85
CA LEU A 44 -7.23 -5.13 2.05
C LEU A 44 -7.92 -6.09 3.03
N PRO A 45 -8.45 -5.65 4.20
CA PRO A 45 -9.20 -6.54 5.09
C PRO A 45 -10.44 -7.15 4.43
N VAL A 46 -11.18 -6.35 3.64
CA VAL A 46 -12.38 -6.84 2.94
C VAL A 46 -11.99 -7.92 1.92
N MET A 47 -10.90 -7.72 1.18
CA MET A 47 -10.39 -8.70 0.23
C MET A 47 -10.01 -10.01 0.92
N LEU A 48 -9.22 -9.94 2.00
CA LEU A 48 -8.76 -11.11 2.75
C LEU A 48 -9.93 -11.87 3.37
N HIS A 49 -10.86 -11.19 4.03
CA HIS A 49 -12.04 -11.82 4.62
C HIS A 49 -12.94 -12.48 3.56
N THR A 50 -13.12 -11.83 2.41
CA THR A 50 -13.91 -12.37 1.30
C THR A 50 -13.26 -13.64 0.75
N TYR A 51 -11.94 -13.62 0.55
CA TYR A 51 -11.18 -14.78 0.09
C TYR A 51 -11.27 -15.95 1.07
N VAL A 52 -11.03 -15.71 2.36
CA VAL A 52 -11.10 -16.76 3.39
C VAL A 52 -12.50 -17.35 3.48
N ARG A 53 -13.55 -16.52 3.46
CA ARG A 53 -14.95 -16.98 3.47
C ARG A 53 -15.26 -17.86 2.26
N HIS A 54 -14.81 -17.45 1.08
CA HIS A 54 -15.00 -18.22 -0.14
C HIS A 54 -14.27 -19.57 -0.10
N ARG A 55 -13.02 -19.58 0.40
CA ARG A 55 -12.24 -20.82 0.57
C ARG A 55 -12.86 -21.75 1.61
N GLU A 56 -13.36 -21.23 2.72
CA GLU A 56 -14.08 -22.02 3.74
C GLU A 56 -15.29 -22.74 3.11
N GLU A 57 -16.08 -22.03 2.30
CA GLU A 57 -17.23 -22.60 1.59
C GLU A 57 -16.81 -23.66 0.56
N ILE A 58 -15.71 -23.45 -0.17
CA ILE A 58 -15.19 -24.45 -1.12
C ILE A 58 -14.79 -25.73 -0.37
N ILE A 59 -14.07 -25.62 0.75
CA ILE A 59 -13.63 -26.76 1.55
C ILE A 59 -14.84 -27.55 2.07
N GLU A 60 -15.85 -26.84 2.57
CA GLU A 60 -17.10 -27.46 3.03
C GLU A 60 -17.82 -28.20 1.89
N ARG A 61 -18.02 -27.56 0.74
CA ARG A 61 -18.66 -28.17 -0.43
C ARG A 61 -17.91 -29.40 -0.94
N ARG A 62 -16.57 -29.35 -0.95
CA ARG A 62 -15.71 -30.48 -1.30
C ARG A 62 -15.90 -31.63 -0.32
N ALA A 63 -15.88 -31.35 0.99
CA ALA A 63 -16.08 -32.36 2.02
C ALA A 63 -17.47 -33.00 1.94
N VAL A 64 -18.53 -32.22 1.69
CA VAL A 64 -19.90 -32.73 1.49
C VAL A 64 -19.98 -33.66 0.28
N PHE A 65 -19.37 -33.27 -0.84
CA PHE A 65 -19.34 -34.10 -2.04
C PHE A 65 -18.60 -35.43 -1.81
N ASP A 66 -17.44 -35.37 -1.16
CA ASP A 66 -16.65 -36.56 -0.85
C ASP A 66 -17.37 -37.45 0.19
N LEU A 67 -18.10 -36.85 1.13
CA LEU A 67 -18.91 -37.56 2.13
C LEU A 67 -20.04 -38.33 1.46
N GLU A 68 -20.83 -37.69 0.59
CA GLU A 68 -21.94 -38.35 -0.10
C GLU A 68 -21.47 -39.55 -0.94
N LYS A 69 -20.31 -39.40 -1.61
CA LYS A 69 -19.68 -40.47 -2.38
C LYS A 69 -19.18 -41.60 -1.47
N ALA A 70 -18.57 -41.27 -0.34
CA ALA A 70 -18.08 -42.24 0.64
C ALA A 70 -19.23 -43.01 1.30
N GLU A 71 -20.28 -42.32 1.73
CA GLU A 71 -21.49 -42.91 2.33
C GLU A 71 -22.21 -43.83 1.33
N SER A 72 -22.35 -43.41 0.08
CA SER A 72 -22.93 -44.25 -0.97
C SER A 72 -22.14 -45.54 -1.18
N ARG A 73 -20.80 -45.47 -1.14
CA ARG A 73 -19.93 -46.63 -1.26
C ARG A 73 -20.01 -47.52 -0.02
N ALA A 74 -19.92 -46.93 1.18
CA ALA A 74 -20.01 -47.63 2.45
C ALA A 74 -21.35 -48.36 2.60
N HIS A 75 -22.46 -47.77 2.14
CA HIS A 75 -23.77 -48.41 2.12
C HIS A 75 -23.79 -49.70 1.30
N ILE A 76 -23.12 -49.71 0.14
CA ILE A 76 -23.01 -50.93 -0.67
C ILE A 76 -22.16 -51.98 0.03
N LEU A 77 -20.99 -51.59 0.56
CA LEU A 77 -20.08 -52.50 1.24
C LEU A 77 -20.71 -53.10 2.50
N GLU A 78 -21.46 -52.32 3.28
CA GLU A 78 -22.21 -52.80 4.44
C GLU A 78 -23.18 -53.93 4.04
N GLY A 79 -23.89 -53.76 2.93
CA GLY A 79 -24.76 -54.79 2.37
C GLY A 79 -23.99 -56.06 2.01
N LEU A 80 -22.81 -55.92 1.41
CA LEU A 80 -21.95 -57.05 1.02
C LEU A 80 -21.36 -57.80 2.23
N VAL A 81 -20.97 -57.08 3.29
CA VAL A 81 -20.49 -57.68 4.54
C VAL A 81 -21.62 -58.45 5.23
N LYS A 82 -22.80 -57.82 5.41
CA LYS A 82 -23.98 -58.49 5.99
C LYS A 82 -24.47 -59.68 5.16
N ALA A 83 -24.40 -59.59 3.84
CA ALA A 83 -24.73 -60.71 2.96
C ALA A 83 -23.76 -61.89 3.11
N GLN A 84 -22.49 -61.61 3.41
CA GLN A 84 -21.48 -62.64 3.63
C GLN A 84 -21.71 -63.42 4.94
N GLU A 85 -22.13 -62.74 6.02
CA GLU A 85 -22.47 -63.40 7.29
C GLU A 85 -23.60 -64.43 7.14
N ARG A 86 -24.49 -64.22 6.17
CA ARG A 86 -25.63 -65.09 5.85
C ARG A 86 -25.52 -65.71 4.46
N ILE A 87 -24.30 -66.06 4.02
CA ILE A 87 -24.05 -66.48 2.64
C ILE A 87 -24.85 -67.74 2.23
N GLU A 88 -25.07 -68.68 3.14
CA GLU A 88 -25.86 -69.89 2.86
C GLU A 88 -27.32 -69.55 2.52
N ASP A 89 -27.92 -68.62 3.27
CA ASP A 89 -29.27 -68.12 3.02
C ASP A 89 -29.35 -67.39 1.67
N VAL A 90 -28.32 -66.59 1.34
CA VAL A 90 -28.24 -65.85 0.07
C VAL A 90 -28.11 -66.81 -1.11
N LEU A 91 -27.28 -67.86 -1.00
CA LEU A 91 -27.15 -68.89 -2.04
C LEU A 91 -28.44 -69.69 -2.23
N LYS A 92 -29.14 -70.00 -1.13
CA LYS A 92 -30.44 -70.70 -1.19
C LYS A 92 -31.51 -69.83 -1.85
N ALA A 93 -31.60 -68.56 -1.47
CA ALA A 93 -32.47 -67.58 -2.11
C ALA A 93 -32.19 -67.46 -3.63
N GLY A 94 -30.91 -67.51 -4.02
CA GLY A 94 -30.51 -67.48 -5.44
C GLY A 94 -30.97 -68.72 -6.21
N ARG A 95 -30.82 -69.91 -5.62
CA ARG A 95 -31.23 -71.18 -6.24
C ARG A 95 -32.75 -71.35 -6.36
N GLU A 96 -33.50 -70.86 -5.37
CA GLU A 96 -34.96 -70.97 -5.34
C GLU A 96 -35.66 -69.84 -6.11
N SER A 97 -34.93 -68.79 -6.51
CA SER A 97 -35.45 -67.70 -7.35
C SER A 97 -35.61 -68.12 -8.82
N SER A 98 -36.69 -67.66 -9.46
CA SER A 98 -36.96 -67.91 -10.89
C SER A 98 -36.20 -66.97 -11.83
N GLY A 99 -35.56 -65.92 -11.31
CA GLY A 99 -34.81 -64.94 -12.08
C GLY A 99 -34.24 -63.82 -11.22
N ARG A 100 -33.45 -62.93 -11.86
CA ARG A 100 -32.74 -61.85 -11.18
C ARG A 100 -33.65 -60.88 -10.43
N GLU A 101 -34.76 -60.48 -11.04
CA GLU A 101 -35.72 -59.54 -10.42
C GLU A 101 -36.37 -60.13 -9.17
N GLN A 102 -36.69 -61.43 -9.20
CA GLN A 102 -37.22 -62.12 -8.03
C GLN A 102 -36.16 -62.23 -6.93
N PHE A 103 -34.92 -62.59 -7.28
CA PHE A 103 -33.81 -62.65 -6.33
C PHE A 103 -33.58 -61.32 -5.61
N GLU A 104 -33.55 -60.21 -6.35
CA GLU A 104 -33.42 -58.87 -5.78
C GLU A 104 -34.62 -58.52 -4.87
N SER A 105 -35.84 -58.96 -5.21
CA SER A 105 -37.05 -58.74 -4.40
C SER A 105 -37.05 -59.53 -3.10
N ILE A 106 -36.48 -60.74 -3.10
CA ILE A 106 -36.26 -61.57 -1.91
C ILE A 106 -35.23 -60.92 -0.98
N LEU A 107 -34.10 -60.44 -1.52
CA LEU A 107 -33.06 -59.75 -0.74
C LEU A 107 -33.56 -58.43 -0.13
N GLN A 108 -34.51 -57.76 -0.78
CA GLN A 108 -35.21 -56.59 -0.22
C GLN A 108 -36.25 -56.97 0.84
N GLY A 109 -36.59 -58.25 0.97
CA GLY A 109 -37.60 -58.74 1.91
C GLY A 109 -39.04 -58.47 1.47
N SER A 110 -39.25 -58.10 0.21
CA SER A 110 -40.57 -57.92 -0.39
C SER A 110 -41.27 -59.27 -0.62
N GLU A 111 -40.51 -60.29 -1.00
CA GLU A 111 -40.97 -61.67 -1.11
C GLU A 111 -40.37 -62.55 0.00
N LYS A 112 -41.15 -63.51 0.49
CA LYS A 112 -40.73 -64.44 1.54
C LYS A 112 -40.51 -65.83 0.96
N LEU A 113 -39.38 -66.44 1.32
CA LEU A 113 -39.13 -67.85 1.04
C LEU A 113 -39.35 -68.71 2.29
N PRO A 114 -39.94 -69.91 2.13
CA PRO A 114 -40.06 -70.86 3.22
C PRO A 114 -38.66 -71.23 3.77
N LYS A 115 -38.49 -71.15 5.10
CA LYS A 115 -37.25 -71.56 5.81
C LYS A 115 -36.02 -70.66 5.58
N ILE A 116 -36.20 -69.38 5.25
CA ILE A 116 -35.13 -68.35 5.27
C ILE A 116 -35.63 -67.15 6.06
N ALA A 117 -34.81 -66.60 6.96
CA ALA A 117 -35.17 -65.39 7.69
C ALA A 117 -35.18 -64.17 6.76
N LYS A 118 -36.13 -63.26 6.96
CA LYS A 118 -36.32 -62.08 6.09
C LYS A 118 -35.04 -61.25 5.99
N PHE A 119 -34.70 -60.83 4.76
CA PHE A 119 -33.63 -59.86 4.50
C PHE A 119 -34.17 -58.42 4.54
N ASN A 120 -33.28 -57.46 4.73
CA ASN A 120 -33.61 -56.03 4.79
C ASN A 120 -32.58 -55.19 4.05
N PHE A 121 -32.20 -55.62 2.83
CA PHE A 121 -31.26 -54.88 1.99
C PHE A 121 -31.99 -53.80 1.18
N THR A 122 -31.35 -52.66 0.96
CA THR A 122 -31.90 -51.66 0.02
C THR A 122 -31.81 -52.17 -1.42
N LYS A 123 -32.54 -51.53 -2.33
CA LYS A 123 -32.47 -51.82 -3.78
C LYS A 123 -31.03 -51.80 -4.32
N SER A 124 -30.23 -50.83 -3.90
CA SER A 124 -28.83 -50.68 -4.32
C SER A 124 -27.93 -51.81 -3.77
N GLN A 125 -28.11 -52.20 -2.50
CA GLN A 125 -27.40 -53.33 -1.89
C GLN A 125 -27.80 -54.67 -2.54
N ALA A 126 -29.11 -54.92 -2.71
CA ALA A 126 -29.62 -56.14 -3.31
C ALA A 126 -29.07 -56.34 -4.73
N LYS A 127 -29.04 -55.27 -5.54
CA LYS A 127 -28.42 -55.29 -6.86
C LYS A 127 -26.93 -55.63 -6.80
N ALA A 128 -26.18 -55.00 -5.89
CA ALA A 128 -24.74 -55.27 -5.73
C ALA A 128 -24.45 -56.72 -5.27
N ILE A 129 -25.29 -57.28 -4.40
CA ILE A 129 -25.19 -58.69 -3.98
C ILE A 129 -25.48 -59.62 -5.16
N ALA A 130 -26.50 -59.32 -5.97
CA ALA A 130 -26.87 -60.12 -7.13
C ALA A 130 -25.81 -60.10 -8.26
N GLU A 131 -25.04 -59.02 -8.38
CA GLU A 131 -23.97 -58.88 -9.37
C GLU A 131 -22.63 -59.50 -8.92
N ARG A 132 -22.56 -60.05 -7.70
CA ARG A 132 -21.32 -60.59 -7.14
C ARG A 132 -20.92 -61.89 -7.84
N ARG A 133 -19.63 -62.02 -8.16
CA ARG A 133 -19.06 -63.22 -8.80
C ARG A 133 -18.65 -64.25 -7.73
N LEU A 134 -18.78 -65.53 -8.04
CA LEU A 134 -18.52 -66.62 -7.08
C LEU A 134 -17.11 -66.59 -6.46
N TYR A 135 -16.08 -66.19 -7.21
CA TYR A 135 -14.72 -66.09 -6.67
C TYR A 135 -14.58 -65.01 -5.58
N GLN A 136 -15.42 -63.97 -5.60
CA GLN A 136 -15.42 -62.88 -4.63
C GLN A 136 -16.01 -63.28 -3.26
N LEU A 137 -16.40 -64.55 -3.11
CA LEU A 137 -16.80 -65.16 -1.85
C LEU A 137 -15.60 -65.80 -1.13
N SER A 138 -14.39 -65.70 -1.69
CA SER A 138 -13.16 -66.16 -1.05
C SER A 138 -12.89 -65.38 0.24
N ARG A 139 -12.24 -66.00 1.23
CA ARG A 139 -11.88 -65.32 2.50
C ARG A 139 -11.10 -64.03 2.25
N LEU A 140 -10.10 -64.09 1.35
CA LEU A 140 -9.29 -62.92 1.00
C LEU A 140 -10.10 -61.76 0.43
N ASP A 141 -11.11 -62.02 -0.39
CA ASP A 141 -11.95 -60.95 -0.96
C ASP A 141 -12.97 -60.41 0.07
N VAL A 142 -13.41 -61.25 1.01
CA VAL A 142 -14.24 -60.83 2.14
C VAL A 142 -13.46 -59.93 3.07
N ASP A 143 -12.24 -60.30 3.41
CA ASP A 143 -11.36 -59.51 4.28
C ASP A 143 -11.11 -58.14 3.63
N LYS A 144 -10.77 -58.08 2.34
CA LYS A 144 -10.62 -56.81 1.59
C LYS A 144 -11.86 -55.92 1.62
N VAL A 145 -13.05 -56.50 1.43
CA VAL A 145 -14.31 -55.74 1.47
C VAL A 145 -14.57 -55.20 2.87
N THR A 146 -14.22 -55.97 3.90
CA THR A 146 -14.36 -55.57 5.30
C THR A 146 -13.36 -54.45 5.64
N ASP A 147 -12.11 -54.59 5.23
CA ASP A 147 -11.07 -53.57 5.41
C ASP A 147 -11.45 -52.27 4.69
N GLU A 148 -11.90 -52.34 3.43
CA GLU A 148 -12.37 -51.16 2.67
C GLU A 148 -13.56 -50.47 3.38
N PHE A 149 -14.44 -51.25 4.00
CA PHE A 149 -15.58 -50.70 4.73
C PHE A 149 -15.16 -49.99 6.02
N GLU A 150 -14.22 -50.56 6.79
CA GLU A 150 -13.69 -49.92 8.00
C GLU A 150 -12.90 -48.65 7.68
N ASP A 151 -12.07 -48.66 6.64
CA ASP A 151 -11.34 -47.48 6.16
C ASP A 151 -12.32 -46.36 5.75
N LEU A 152 -13.41 -46.71 5.06
CA LEU A 152 -14.42 -45.75 4.67
C LEU A 152 -15.17 -45.18 5.87
N LYS A 153 -15.43 -45.96 6.94
CA LYS A 153 -16.03 -45.42 8.17
C LYS A 153 -15.13 -44.37 8.81
N ILE A 154 -13.83 -44.63 8.89
CA ILE A 154 -12.86 -43.66 9.42
C ILE A 154 -12.89 -42.39 8.58
N LYS A 155 -12.87 -42.53 7.26
CA LYS A 155 -12.94 -41.40 6.33
C LYS A 155 -14.24 -40.61 6.44
N ILE A 156 -15.38 -41.28 6.57
CA ILE A 156 -16.70 -40.64 6.76
C ILE A 156 -16.70 -39.84 8.07
N ALA A 157 -16.16 -40.41 9.15
CA ALA A 157 -16.08 -39.72 10.43
C ALA A 157 -15.21 -38.45 10.35
N ASP A 158 -14.05 -38.53 9.68
CA ASP A 158 -13.18 -37.37 9.44
C ASP A 158 -13.87 -36.29 8.59
N LEU A 159 -14.52 -36.68 7.48
CA LEU A 159 -15.27 -35.75 6.63
C LEU A 159 -16.42 -35.06 7.38
N GLN A 160 -17.15 -35.81 8.22
CA GLN A 160 -18.20 -35.25 9.06
C GLN A 160 -17.64 -34.27 10.11
N ASP A 161 -16.45 -34.53 10.65
CA ASP A 161 -15.77 -33.59 11.56
C ASP A 161 -15.38 -32.29 10.85
N ILE A 162 -14.83 -32.38 9.64
CA ILE A 162 -14.48 -31.23 8.80
C ILE A 162 -15.72 -30.36 8.50
N ILE A 163 -16.87 -30.97 8.23
CA ILE A 163 -18.11 -30.24 7.94
C ILE A 163 -18.65 -29.55 9.20
N LYS A 164 -18.57 -30.19 10.36
CA LYS A 164 -19.09 -29.63 11.62
C LYS A 164 -18.17 -28.56 12.23
N SER A 165 -16.85 -28.74 12.12
CA SER A 165 -15.85 -27.91 12.78
C SER A 165 -15.29 -26.85 11.85
N ARG A 166 -15.66 -25.59 12.09
CA ARG A 166 -15.07 -24.44 11.40
C ARG A 166 -13.56 -24.34 11.62
N SER A 167 -13.09 -24.60 12.84
CA SER A 167 -11.65 -24.56 13.15
C SER A 167 -10.88 -25.56 12.30
N ARG A 168 -11.43 -26.75 12.09
CA ARG A 168 -10.81 -27.78 11.26
C ARG A 168 -10.72 -27.35 9.79
N ARG A 169 -11.74 -26.68 9.25
CA ARG A 169 -11.67 -26.10 7.90
C ARG A 169 -10.59 -25.03 7.78
N LEU A 170 -10.42 -24.20 8.80
CA LEU A 170 -9.38 -23.17 8.81
C LEU A 170 -7.97 -23.77 8.92
N GLU A 171 -7.79 -24.84 9.69
CA GLU A 171 -6.52 -25.59 9.72
C GLU A 171 -6.17 -26.15 8.34
N ILE A 172 -7.13 -26.80 7.66
CA ILE A 172 -6.95 -27.30 6.30
C ILE A 172 -6.61 -26.15 5.34
N LEU A 173 -7.30 -25.02 5.45
CA LEU A 173 -7.04 -23.84 4.64
C LEU A 173 -5.60 -23.32 4.82
N ILE A 174 -5.10 -23.27 6.06
CA ILE A 174 -3.72 -22.83 6.34
C ILE A 174 -2.72 -23.81 5.71
N LEU A 175 -2.91 -25.12 5.91
CA LEU A 175 -2.05 -26.14 5.31
C LEU A 175 -2.01 -26.05 3.77
N GLU A 176 -3.17 -25.84 3.14
CA GLU A 176 -3.24 -25.64 1.68
C GLU A 176 -2.55 -24.35 1.24
N LEU A 177 -2.63 -23.27 2.03
CA LEU A 177 -1.94 -22.02 1.74
C LEU A 177 -0.42 -22.17 1.88
N ASP A 178 0.05 -22.89 2.91
CA ASP A 178 1.47 -23.16 3.10
C ASP A 178 2.04 -23.98 1.94
N GLU A 179 1.33 -25.02 1.50
CA GLU A 179 1.70 -25.81 0.32
C GLU A 179 1.75 -24.95 -0.95
N MET A 180 0.83 -23.99 -1.09
CA MET A 180 0.84 -23.04 -2.21
C MET A 180 2.06 -22.11 -2.16
N VAL A 181 2.44 -21.62 -0.98
CA VAL A 181 3.64 -20.80 -0.80
C VAL A 181 4.91 -21.60 -1.08
N GLU A 182 5.00 -22.84 -0.64
CA GLU A 182 6.14 -23.71 -0.93
C GLU A 182 6.30 -23.99 -2.44
N LYS A 183 5.20 -24.17 -3.16
CA LYS A 183 5.21 -24.47 -4.60
C LYS A 183 5.39 -23.25 -5.49
N HIS A 184 4.88 -22.10 -5.08
CA HIS A 184 4.73 -20.93 -5.94
C HIS A 184 5.26 -19.62 -5.37
N GLY A 185 5.80 -19.61 -4.14
CA GLY A 185 6.36 -18.43 -3.53
C GLY A 185 7.65 -17.97 -4.21
N ASP A 186 7.87 -16.65 -4.22
CA ASP A 186 9.04 -15.99 -4.76
C ASP A 186 9.60 -14.93 -3.79
N GLU A 187 10.86 -14.56 -3.99
CA GLU A 187 11.47 -13.47 -3.24
C GLU A 187 11.01 -12.11 -3.77
N ARG A 188 10.92 -11.13 -2.87
CA ARG A 188 10.49 -9.79 -3.22
C ARG A 188 11.49 -9.11 -4.18
N LEU A 189 10.99 -8.69 -5.35
CA LEU A 189 11.80 -7.97 -6.35
C LEU A 189 11.87 -6.45 -6.13
N SER A 190 10.84 -5.86 -5.51
CA SER A 190 10.77 -4.41 -5.26
C SER A 190 11.33 -4.04 -3.89
N GLU A 191 11.96 -2.87 -3.80
CA GLU A 191 12.34 -2.26 -2.53
C GLU A 191 11.41 -1.08 -2.21
N ILE A 192 11.07 -0.89 -0.93
CA ILE A 192 10.35 0.30 -0.47
C ILE A 192 11.33 1.17 0.27
N ASP A 193 11.71 2.29 -0.34
CA ASP A 193 12.41 3.36 0.34
C ASP A 193 11.39 4.21 1.14
N PRO A 194 11.51 4.33 2.48
CA PRO A 194 10.62 5.16 3.29
C PRO A 194 10.86 6.66 3.11
N MET A 195 11.95 7.07 2.46
CA MET A 195 12.26 8.46 2.20
C MET A 195 11.24 9.06 1.20
N PRO A 196 10.61 10.21 1.50
CA PRO A 196 9.69 10.84 0.56
C PRO A 196 10.41 11.21 -0.74
N LEU A 197 9.83 10.83 -1.87
CA LEU A 197 10.36 11.09 -3.23
C LEU A 197 10.53 12.58 -3.56
N SER A 198 9.88 13.47 -2.82
CA SER A 198 10.07 14.91 -3.01
C SER A 198 11.26 15.39 -2.20
N MET A 199 12.43 15.47 -2.85
CA MET A 199 13.38 16.51 -2.47
C MET A 199 12.67 17.86 -2.65
N ASP A 200 12.64 18.67 -1.59
CA ASP A 200 12.14 20.03 -1.67
C ASP A 200 12.91 20.79 -2.76
N ARG A 201 12.26 21.75 -3.44
CA ARG A 201 12.91 22.60 -4.46
C ARG A 201 14.25 23.21 -3.98
N GLU A 202 14.41 23.35 -2.68
CA GLU A 202 15.58 23.85 -1.96
C GLU A 202 16.85 23.00 -2.13
N ASP A 203 16.70 21.69 -2.32
CA ASP A 203 17.85 20.79 -2.54
C ASP A 203 18.42 20.89 -3.95
N LEU A 204 17.69 21.53 -4.88
CA LEU A 204 18.14 21.79 -6.25
C LEU A 204 18.94 23.09 -6.38
N VAL A 205 18.94 23.93 -5.34
CA VAL A 205 19.63 25.22 -5.34
C VAL A 205 21.02 25.03 -4.74
N ALA A 206 22.05 25.37 -5.50
CA ALA A 206 23.41 25.40 -4.98
C ALA A 206 23.52 26.40 -3.83
N GLU A 207 24.15 25.99 -2.73
CA GLU A 207 24.39 26.88 -1.59
C GLU A 207 25.55 27.83 -1.93
N GLU A 208 25.21 29.09 -2.20
CA GLU A 208 26.16 30.11 -2.63
C GLU A 208 25.99 31.36 -1.79
N ALA A 209 27.09 32.07 -1.54
CA ALA A 209 27.06 33.35 -0.84
C ALA A 209 26.51 34.45 -1.78
N ILE A 210 25.36 35.02 -1.42
CA ILE A 210 24.67 36.04 -2.20
C ILE A 210 24.49 37.35 -1.41
N VAL A 211 24.36 38.43 -2.15
CA VAL A 211 24.01 39.76 -1.66
C VAL A 211 22.59 40.05 -2.08
N ILE A 212 21.73 40.35 -1.12
CA ILE A 212 20.38 40.83 -1.35
C ILE A 212 20.37 42.35 -1.26
N SER A 213 19.86 42.98 -2.30
CA SER A 213 19.73 44.43 -2.41
C SER A 213 18.25 44.78 -2.54
N LEU A 214 17.77 45.65 -1.66
CA LEU A 214 16.47 46.30 -1.75
C LEU A 214 16.68 47.77 -2.08
N THR A 215 15.97 48.29 -3.08
CA THR A 215 16.03 49.69 -3.48
C THR A 215 15.05 50.56 -2.69
N THR A 216 14.97 51.86 -2.98
CA THR A 216 14.03 52.79 -2.32
C THR A 216 12.61 52.61 -2.86
N ASP A 217 12.46 52.27 -4.15
CA ASP A 217 11.18 51.95 -4.79
C ASP A 217 10.75 50.48 -4.57
N ASN A 218 11.27 49.82 -3.53
CA ASN A 218 10.94 48.44 -3.14
C ASN A 218 11.21 47.37 -4.20
N TYR A 219 12.22 47.55 -5.06
CA TYR A 219 12.71 46.47 -5.91
C TYR A 219 13.75 45.65 -5.15
N ILE A 220 13.57 44.33 -5.15
CA ILE A 220 14.47 43.37 -4.51
C ILE A 220 15.15 42.51 -5.57
N ARG A 221 16.43 42.22 -5.35
CA ARG A 221 17.26 41.36 -6.19
C ARG A 221 18.34 40.67 -5.36
N HIS A 222 18.89 39.58 -5.89
CA HIS A 222 20.15 39.02 -5.42
C HIS A 222 21.21 38.95 -6.51
N LEU A 223 22.47 38.91 -6.09
CA LEU A 223 23.64 38.66 -6.92
C LEU A 223 24.72 37.94 -6.10
N PRO A 224 25.62 37.16 -6.72
CA PRO A 224 26.76 36.57 -6.02
C PRO A 224 27.64 37.62 -5.35
N VAL A 225 28.19 37.30 -4.17
CA VAL A 225 29.06 38.23 -3.41
C VAL A 225 30.27 38.67 -4.21
N GLU A 226 30.81 37.84 -5.10
CA GLU A 226 31.96 38.21 -5.94
C GLU A 226 31.64 39.37 -6.89
N ALA A 227 30.41 39.44 -7.41
CA ALA A 227 29.97 40.54 -8.29
C ALA A 227 29.78 41.86 -7.51
N PHE A 228 29.71 41.80 -6.19
CA PHE A 228 29.61 42.98 -5.32
C PHE A 228 30.99 43.48 -4.81
N ARG A 229 31.97 42.59 -4.64
CA ARG A 229 33.31 42.91 -4.09
C ARG A 229 34.06 43.93 -4.97
N LEU A 230 34.50 45.03 -4.37
CA LEU A 230 35.08 46.20 -5.04
C LEU A 230 36.49 45.95 -5.60
N GLN A 231 36.72 46.49 -6.80
CA GLN A 231 38.03 46.81 -7.34
C GLN A 231 38.63 47.97 -6.52
N ASN A 232 39.68 47.70 -5.74
CA ASN A 232 40.46 48.74 -5.08
C ASN A 232 41.11 49.66 -6.14
N ARG A 233 40.72 50.93 -6.19
CA ARG A 233 41.60 52.11 -6.34
C ARG A 233 40.77 53.41 -6.33
N GLY A 234 41.21 54.36 -5.49
CA GLY A 234 40.75 55.73 -5.55
C GLY A 234 40.94 56.31 -6.96
N GLY A 235 39.87 56.87 -7.51
CA GLY A 235 39.87 57.54 -8.79
C GLY A 235 38.75 58.57 -8.80
N LYS A 236 39.12 59.85 -8.81
CA LYS A 236 38.23 60.96 -9.12
C LYS A 236 37.52 60.68 -10.45
N GLY A 237 36.19 60.62 -10.41
CA GLY A 237 35.29 60.93 -11.52
C GLY A 237 35.14 59.87 -12.62
N LEU A 238 33.98 59.22 -12.66
CA LEU A 238 33.35 58.89 -13.93
C LEU A 238 32.17 59.86 -14.11
N LYS A 239 32.40 60.93 -14.87
CA LYS A 239 31.32 61.75 -15.42
C LYS A 239 30.64 60.95 -16.53
N GLY A 240 29.38 60.63 -16.31
CA GLY A 240 28.43 60.21 -17.34
C GLY A 240 27.05 60.63 -16.86
N VAL A 241 26.66 61.86 -17.16
CA VAL A 241 25.37 62.44 -16.76
C VAL A 241 24.25 61.68 -17.48
N ALA A 242 23.40 61.01 -16.72
CA ALA A 242 21.99 60.84 -17.03
C ALA A 242 21.18 61.20 -15.78
N THR A 243 20.34 62.18 -15.97
CA THR A 243 19.36 62.80 -15.08
C THR A 243 18.47 61.84 -14.30
N LYS A 244 18.19 62.22 -13.03
CA LYS A 244 16.93 62.06 -12.27
C LYS A 244 16.11 60.80 -12.58
N ASP A 245 16.40 59.73 -11.84
CA ASP A 245 15.51 58.64 -11.38
C ASP A 245 16.32 57.33 -11.19
N GLU A 246 17.51 57.44 -10.58
CA GLU A 246 18.24 56.24 -10.16
C GLU A 246 17.77 55.84 -8.76
N ASP A 247 16.94 54.80 -8.73
CA ASP A 247 16.49 54.14 -7.51
C ASP A 247 17.70 53.53 -6.79
N ALA A 248 18.15 54.21 -5.73
CA ALA A 248 19.35 53.84 -4.98
C ALA A 248 19.07 52.63 -4.06
N PRO A 249 20.07 51.75 -3.84
CA PRO A 249 19.95 50.66 -2.87
C PRO A 249 19.73 51.24 -1.47
N SER A 250 18.57 50.93 -0.87
CA SER A 250 18.20 51.36 0.48
C SER A 250 18.72 50.41 1.55
N LYS A 251 18.79 49.11 1.25
CA LYS A 251 19.24 48.06 2.17
C LYS A 251 20.03 47.01 1.43
N ILE A 252 21.14 46.57 2.02
CA ILE A 252 22.01 45.53 1.48
C ILE A 252 22.32 44.54 2.60
N VAL A 253 22.10 43.26 2.33
CA VAL A 253 22.27 42.16 3.27
C VAL A 253 23.03 41.04 2.58
N THR A 254 23.93 40.37 3.30
CA THR A 254 24.65 39.18 2.81
C THR A 254 24.10 37.94 3.50
N CYS A 255 23.84 36.88 2.74
CA CYS A 255 23.37 35.59 3.24
C CYS A 255 23.72 34.47 2.27
N PHE A 256 23.48 33.22 2.65
CA PHE A 256 23.53 32.10 1.72
C PHE A 256 22.21 31.98 0.96
N SER A 257 22.26 31.40 -0.24
CA SER A 257 21.09 31.21 -1.12
C SER A 257 19.98 30.38 -0.45
N LYS A 258 20.33 29.48 0.47
CA LYS A 258 19.39 28.64 1.25
C LYS A 258 18.90 29.29 2.54
N ASP A 259 19.42 30.45 2.93
CA ASP A 259 18.94 31.14 4.13
C ASP A 259 17.50 31.65 3.94
N ARG A 260 16.78 31.81 5.06
CA ARG A 260 15.43 32.38 5.06
C ARG A 260 15.49 33.87 5.40
N LEU A 261 14.81 34.69 4.62
CA LEU A 261 14.68 36.13 4.85
C LEU A 261 13.41 36.42 5.64
N LEU A 262 13.56 37.14 6.75
CA LEU A 262 12.45 37.76 7.47
C LEU A 262 12.38 39.23 7.10
N ILE A 263 11.28 39.61 6.45
CA ILE A 263 11.03 40.95 5.92
C ILE A 263 10.00 41.63 6.81
N PHE A 264 10.42 42.69 7.50
CA PHE A 264 9.60 43.43 8.46
C PHE A 264 9.03 44.69 7.84
N THR A 265 7.73 44.94 8.00
CA THR A 265 7.06 46.14 7.50
C THR A 265 6.72 47.14 8.61
N ASP A 266 6.42 48.38 8.22
CA ASP A 266 6.02 49.48 9.10
C ASP A 266 4.68 49.30 9.79
N LYS A 267 3.83 48.40 9.28
CA LYS A 267 2.60 47.97 9.96
C LYS A 267 2.82 46.85 10.97
N GLY A 268 4.08 46.45 11.21
CA GLY A 268 4.43 45.41 12.17
C GLY A 268 4.15 43.99 11.68
N ARG A 269 4.05 43.78 10.36
CA ARG A 269 3.93 42.45 9.74
C ARG A 269 5.31 41.90 9.42
N VAL A 270 5.39 40.57 9.40
CA VAL A 270 6.61 39.83 9.07
C VAL A 270 6.28 38.88 7.94
N TYR A 271 7.11 38.90 6.91
CA TYR A 271 7.01 37.99 5.78
C TYR A 271 8.26 37.14 5.69
N GLY A 272 8.10 35.90 5.27
CA GLY A 272 9.17 34.95 5.05
C GLY A 272 9.35 34.73 3.57
N LEU A 273 10.57 34.85 3.09
CA LEU A 273 10.93 34.56 1.71
C LEU A 273 12.24 33.78 1.72
N ARG A 274 12.39 32.76 0.89
CA ARG A 274 13.67 32.06 0.78
C ARG A 274 14.63 32.92 -0.04
N ALA A 275 15.90 32.98 0.33
CA ALA A 275 16.83 33.93 -0.28
C ALA A 275 16.96 33.73 -1.81
N TRP A 276 16.97 32.48 -2.29
CA TRP A 276 16.98 32.13 -3.71
C TRP A 276 15.70 32.46 -4.49
N GLU A 277 14.57 32.68 -3.82
CA GLU A 277 13.30 33.07 -4.49
C GLU A 277 13.31 34.54 -4.94
N THR A 278 14.25 35.35 -4.41
CA THR A 278 14.48 36.68 -4.95
C THR A 278 15.03 36.60 -6.38
N PRO A 279 14.76 37.57 -7.26
CA PRO A 279 15.22 37.50 -8.64
C PRO A 279 16.73 37.76 -8.73
N SER A 280 17.44 36.93 -9.48
CA SER A 280 18.84 37.17 -9.83
C SER A 280 18.93 38.33 -10.83
N ALA A 281 19.75 39.34 -10.55
CA ALA A 281 19.96 40.47 -11.47
C ALA A 281 21.41 40.98 -11.43
N SER A 282 21.86 41.52 -12.56
CA SER A 282 23.16 42.20 -12.63
C SER A 282 23.16 43.46 -11.75
N ARG A 283 24.35 44.02 -11.45
CA ARG A 283 24.51 45.24 -10.64
C ARG A 283 23.64 46.42 -11.12
N TYR A 284 23.30 46.49 -12.40
CA TYR A 284 22.47 47.54 -12.98
C TYR A 284 21.01 47.11 -13.23
N GLY A 285 20.68 45.82 -13.07
CA GLY A 285 19.32 45.30 -13.28
C GLY A 285 18.39 45.61 -12.10
N LYS A 286 17.18 46.11 -12.37
CA LYS A 286 16.25 46.55 -11.31
C LYS A 286 15.73 45.42 -10.42
N GLY A 287 15.68 44.16 -10.89
CA GLY A 287 15.06 43.07 -10.14
C GLY A 287 13.53 43.09 -10.24
N SER A 288 12.84 42.58 -9.22
CA SER A 288 11.37 42.54 -9.16
C SER A 288 10.88 43.35 -7.97
N HIS A 289 9.69 43.94 -8.09
CA HIS A 289 9.06 44.63 -6.99
C HIS A 289 8.71 43.64 -5.87
N ILE A 290 8.98 43.98 -4.61
CA ILE A 290 8.83 43.06 -3.47
C ILE A 290 7.40 42.52 -3.31
N ARG A 291 6.39 43.32 -3.69
CA ARG A 291 4.97 42.92 -3.74
C ARG A 291 4.68 41.72 -4.64
N ASN A 292 5.48 41.48 -5.67
CA ASN A 292 5.30 40.33 -6.55
C ASN A 292 5.77 39.03 -5.89
N LEU A 293 6.65 39.13 -4.88
CA LEU A 293 7.24 38.00 -4.18
C LEU A 293 6.52 37.72 -2.85
N LEU A 294 5.98 38.76 -2.22
CA LEU A 294 5.28 38.64 -0.94
C LEU A 294 3.77 38.72 -1.17
N GLY A 295 3.08 37.59 -1.00
CA GLY A 295 1.61 37.54 -1.01
C GLY A 295 1.01 38.45 0.07
N GLY A 296 0.02 39.28 -0.29
CA GLY A 296 -0.78 40.02 0.68
C GLY A 296 -0.11 41.21 1.38
N ILE A 297 0.96 41.78 0.82
CA ILE A 297 1.45 43.12 1.21
C ILE A 297 0.56 44.21 0.59
N ARG A 298 0.18 45.21 1.38
CA ARG A 298 -0.67 46.32 0.93
C ARG A 298 0.17 47.41 0.26
N ASP A 299 -0.49 48.25 -0.56
CA ASP A 299 0.18 49.33 -1.29
C ASP A 299 0.78 50.42 -0.38
N ASP A 300 0.27 50.55 0.84
CA ASP A 300 0.76 51.51 1.85
C ASP A 300 1.79 50.91 2.82
N GLU A 301 2.16 49.63 2.68
CA GLU A 301 3.14 48.96 3.54
C GLU A 301 4.58 49.16 3.03
N LYS A 302 5.48 49.61 3.91
CA LYS A 302 6.89 49.83 3.61
C LYS A 302 7.80 48.87 4.36
N VAL A 303 8.83 48.38 3.68
CA VAL A 303 9.82 47.47 4.26
C VAL A 303 10.81 48.23 5.13
N ILE A 304 10.84 47.91 6.42
CA ILE A 304 11.73 48.49 7.43
C ILE A 304 13.05 47.73 7.52
N SER A 305 13.02 46.40 7.48
CA SER A 305 14.23 45.58 7.66
C SER A 305 14.12 44.25 6.96
N ILE A 306 15.26 43.71 6.53
CA ILE A 306 15.42 42.35 6.02
C ILE A 306 16.44 41.68 6.93
N LEU A 307 16.05 40.60 7.59
CA LEU A 307 16.91 39.83 8.49
C LEU A 307 17.11 38.43 7.89
N PRO A 308 18.33 38.06 7.47
CA PRO A 308 18.62 36.70 7.04
C PRO A 308 18.74 35.79 8.26
N MET A 309 18.17 34.60 8.17
CA MET A 309 18.16 33.60 9.22
C MET A 309 18.79 32.33 8.68
N GLU A 310 19.88 31.91 9.32
CA GLU A 310 20.57 30.65 9.01
C GLU A 310 19.68 29.45 9.31
N ARG A 311 19.79 28.40 8.50
CA ARG A 311 19.01 27.16 8.67
C ARG A 311 19.22 26.51 10.04
N SER A 312 20.46 26.45 10.53
CA SER A 312 20.81 25.90 11.85
C SER A 312 20.11 26.62 13.00
N LEU A 313 19.96 27.95 12.89
CA LEU A 313 19.29 28.82 13.85
C LEU A 313 17.76 28.65 13.82
N ILE A 314 17.22 28.29 12.65
CA ILE A 314 15.80 27.98 12.47
C ILE A 314 15.45 26.62 13.08
N GLU A 315 16.29 25.61 12.88
CA GLU A 315 16.09 24.26 13.41
C GLU A 315 16.25 24.21 14.93
N ASN A 316 17.15 25.02 15.50
CA ASN A 316 17.38 25.14 16.95
C ASN A 316 17.21 26.59 17.45
N PRO A 317 15.97 27.08 17.59
CA PRO A 317 15.70 28.47 17.95
C PRO A 317 15.91 28.80 19.44
N GLU A 318 16.31 27.81 20.26
CA GLU A 318 16.45 27.99 21.70
C GLU A 318 17.48 29.08 22.05
N GLY A 319 17.17 29.89 23.07
CA GLY A 319 18.03 30.98 23.53
C GLY A 319 18.01 32.25 22.66
N HIS A 320 17.38 32.23 21.48
CA HIS A 320 17.33 33.36 20.55
C HIS A 320 16.05 34.19 20.67
N PHE A 321 16.19 35.51 20.52
CA PHE A 321 15.09 36.46 20.69
C PHE A 321 15.12 37.52 19.59
N LEU A 322 13.95 37.86 19.07
CA LEU A 322 13.75 39.01 18.19
C LEU A 322 13.40 40.23 19.03
N MET A 323 14.19 41.30 18.87
CA MET A 323 13.93 42.59 19.51
C MET A 323 13.32 43.56 18.50
N PHE A 324 12.21 44.17 18.90
CA PHE A 324 11.48 45.16 18.13
C PHE A 324 11.50 46.48 18.89
N ALA A 325 11.69 47.59 18.18
CA ALA A 325 11.57 48.93 18.73
C ALA A 325 10.62 49.76 17.87
N THR A 326 9.77 50.53 18.52
CA THR A 326 8.82 51.44 17.86
C THR A 326 9.26 52.90 18.06
N ALA A 327 8.84 53.79 17.17
CA ALA A 327 9.12 55.22 17.28
C ALA A 327 8.63 55.86 18.60
N ASN A 328 7.62 55.27 19.24
CA ASN A 328 7.07 55.73 20.52
C ASN A 328 7.84 55.17 21.73
N GLY A 329 9.04 54.62 21.54
CA GLY A 329 9.91 54.13 22.61
C GLY A 329 9.46 52.80 23.25
N ARG A 330 8.47 52.10 22.68
CA ARG A 330 8.10 50.75 23.14
C ARG A 330 9.03 49.72 22.52
N ILE A 331 9.62 48.88 23.38
CA ILE A 331 10.46 47.74 23.00
C ILE A 331 9.69 46.45 23.27
N LYS A 332 9.67 45.53 22.31
CA LYS A 332 9.11 44.19 22.46
C LYS A 332 10.21 43.16 22.21
N LYS A 333 10.42 42.24 23.15
CA LYS A 333 11.30 41.08 22.99
C LYS A 333 10.42 39.84 22.83
N SER A 334 10.50 39.17 21.68
CA SER A 334 9.75 37.94 21.40
C SER A 334 10.72 36.77 21.33
N LYS A 335 10.40 35.65 21.99
CA LYS A 335 11.15 34.39 21.83
C LYS A 335 10.98 33.91 20.38
N PHE A 336 12.08 33.54 19.73
CA PHE A 336 12.00 32.90 18.43
C PHE A 336 11.57 31.44 18.65
N SER A 337 10.49 31.00 18.00
CA SER A 337 9.91 29.66 18.18
C SER A 337 9.43 29.11 16.84
N LEU A 338 9.49 27.79 16.66
CA LEU A 338 9.06 27.06 15.46
C LEU A 338 7.65 27.50 14.98
N ASN A 339 6.69 27.69 15.89
CA ASN A 339 5.31 28.10 15.57
C ASN A 339 5.18 29.49 14.90
N MET A 340 6.23 30.32 14.95
CA MET A 340 6.28 31.60 14.24
C MET A 340 6.49 31.39 12.73
N GLN A 341 6.90 30.19 12.29
CA GLN A 341 7.04 29.81 10.88
C GLN A 341 5.69 29.57 10.18
N GLU A 342 4.74 28.86 10.82
CA GLU A 342 3.43 28.52 10.23
C GLU A 342 2.55 29.76 9.95
N SER A 343 2.68 30.79 10.79
CA SER A 343 2.00 32.08 10.61
C SER A 343 2.57 32.90 9.44
N ILE A 344 3.77 32.56 8.98
CA ILE A 344 4.51 33.24 7.91
C ILE A 344 4.31 32.50 6.56
N GLU A 345 4.15 31.17 6.58
CA GLU A 345 3.86 30.36 5.39
C GLU A 345 2.42 30.54 4.88
N THR A 346 1.47 30.81 5.76
CA THR A 346 0.06 31.06 5.39
C THR A 346 -0.17 32.39 4.66
N ALA A 347 0.81 33.30 4.60
CA ALA A 347 0.71 34.55 3.85
C ALA A 347 1.34 34.48 2.44
N SER A 348 2.02 33.39 2.10
CA SER A 348 2.78 33.22 0.85
C SER A 348 2.20 32.16 -0.09
N SER A 349 1.05 31.57 0.26
CA SER A 349 0.27 30.72 -0.65
C SER A 349 -0.82 31.57 -1.33
N PRO A 350 -1.04 31.45 -2.66
CA PRO A 350 -2.07 32.22 -3.37
C PRO A 350 -3.49 31.91 -2.91
#